data_AF-A0A0F7PPA9-F1
#
_entry.id   AF-A0A0F7PPA9-F1
#
_cell.length_a   1.000
_cell.length_b   1.000
_cell.length_c   1.000
_cell.angle_alpha   90.00
_cell.angle_beta   90.00
_cell.angle_gamma   90.00
#
_symmetry.space_group_name_H-M   'P 1'
#
loop_
_entity.id
_entity.type
_entity.pdbx_description
1 polymer ?
#
loop_
_entity_poly.entity_id
_entity_poly.type
_entity_poly.pdbx_seq_one_letter_code
_entity_poly.pdbx_strand_id
1 'polypeptide(L)'
;MKKKIDADMDNYLILGACNPGMAHEAIKIEPRVGAMLPCNVIVRSLPAGDVMVSAIDPVASMQAIPNDTLHSVAGTVRDMLKQAVEAI
;
A
#
# COMPACT_ATOMS: atom_id res chain seq x y z
N MET A 1 5.04 -16.10 10.00
CA MET A 1 6.26 -15.85 10.81
C MET A 1 6.84 -17.12 11.41
N LYS A 2 5.99 -18.07 11.85
CA LYS A 2 6.37 -19.40 12.33
C LYS A 2 7.59 -20.05 11.67
N LYS A 3 7.60 -20.19 10.35
CA LYS A 3 8.73 -20.85 9.64
C LYS A 3 10.08 -20.13 9.80
N LYS A 4 10.11 -18.81 9.94
CA LYS A 4 11.35 -18.02 9.95
C LYS A 4 11.91 -17.79 11.35
N ILE A 5 11.03 -17.58 12.32
CA ILE A 5 11.41 -17.15 13.68
C ILE A 5 10.62 -17.86 14.79
N ASP A 6 9.86 -18.90 14.44
CA ASP A 6 8.98 -19.68 15.34
C ASP A 6 7.91 -18.88 16.11
N ALA A 7 7.64 -17.64 15.67
CA ALA A 7 6.59 -16.82 16.25
C ALA A 7 5.19 -17.23 15.77
N ASP A 8 4.31 -17.51 16.73
CA ASP A 8 2.87 -17.64 16.54
C ASP A 8 2.23 -16.26 16.37
N MET A 9 1.32 -16.15 15.41
CA MET A 9 0.68 -14.90 15.05
C MET A 9 -0.66 -15.22 14.42
N ASP A 10 -1.66 -14.38 14.66
CA ASP A 10 -2.95 -14.46 13.98
C ASP A 10 -2.77 -14.35 12.45
N ASN A 11 -3.79 -14.79 11.71
CA ASN A 11 -3.78 -14.72 10.26
C ASN A 11 -3.52 -13.29 9.80
N TYR A 12 -2.46 -13.13 9.03
CA TYR A 12 -1.98 -11.84 8.57
C TYR A 12 -1.34 -12.00 7.19
N LEU A 13 -1.93 -11.34 6.20
CA LEU A 13 -1.51 -11.36 4.80
C LEU A 13 -1.13 -9.95 4.37
N ILE A 14 0.00 -9.83 3.66
CA ILE A 14 0.47 -8.60 3.02
C ILE A 14 0.40 -8.83 1.51
N LEU A 15 -0.36 -7.98 0.83
CA LEU A 15 -0.54 -7.97 -0.62
C LEU A 15 0.13 -6.73 -1.21
N GLY A 16 0.77 -6.88 -2.37
CA GLY A 16 1.27 -5.75 -3.15
C GLY A 16 0.30 -5.42 -4.28
N ALA A 17 -0.42 -4.30 -4.18
CA ALA A 17 -1.28 -3.78 -5.24
C ALA A 17 -0.51 -2.74 -6.07
N CYS A 18 -0.51 -2.89 -7.39
CA CYS A 18 0.19 -1.99 -8.29
C CYS A 18 -0.63 -1.75 -9.55
N ASN A 19 -0.86 -0.47 -9.88
CA ASN A 19 -1.29 -0.05 -11.21
C ASN A 19 -0.03 0.20 -12.06
N PRO A 20 0.28 -0.64 -13.07
CA PRO A 20 1.52 -0.52 -13.83
C PRO A 20 1.67 0.82 -14.57
N GLY A 21 0.57 1.38 -15.08
CA GLY A 21 0.59 2.67 -15.78
C GLY A 21 0.98 3.81 -14.85
N MET A 22 0.35 3.88 -13.67
CA MET A 22 0.67 4.91 -12.68
C MET A 22 2.06 4.73 -12.05
N ALA A 23 2.47 3.48 -11.79
CA ALA A 23 3.80 3.19 -11.29
C ALA A 23 4.89 3.64 -12.28
N HIS A 24 4.69 3.38 -13.57
CA HIS A 24 5.61 3.82 -14.61
C HIS A 24 5.71 5.36 -14.68
N GLU A 25 4.60 6.08 -14.63
CA GLU A 25 4.62 7.55 -14.63
C GLU A 25 5.26 8.12 -13.35
N ALA A 26 4.99 7.53 -12.18
CA ALA A 26 5.63 7.92 -10.93
C ALA A 26 7.16 7.74 -10.98
N ILE A 27 7.65 6.61 -11.52
CA ILE A 27 9.08 6.34 -11.67
C ILE A 27 9.76 7.33 -12.63
N LYS A 28 9.06 7.79 -13.68
CA LYS A 28 9.58 8.85 -14.56
C LYS A 28 9.73 10.19 -13.83
N ILE A 29 8.80 10.52 -12.93
CA ILE A 29 8.79 11.76 -12.16
C ILE A 29 9.89 11.75 -11.08
N GLU A 30 9.99 10.64 -10.34
CA GLU A 30 11.03 10.44 -9.32
C GLU A 30 11.48 8.97 -9.37
N PRO A 31 12.64 8.67 -9.95
CA PRO A 31 13.14 7.30 -10.07
C PRO A 31 13.26 6.55 -8.74
N ARG A 32 13.53 7.27 -7.63
CA ARG A 32 13.67 6.65 -6.30
C ARG A 32 12.33 6.24 -5.68
N VAL A 33 11.20 6.65 -6.27
CA VAL A 33 9.88 6.24 -5.78
C VAL A 33 9.67 4.74 -5.86
N GLY A 34 10.43 4.03 -6.71
CA GLY A 34 10.38 2.58 -6.81
C GLY A 34 10.60 1.85 -5.47
N ALA A 35 11.31 2.45 -4.52
CA ALA A 35 11.50 1.91 -3.17
C ALA A 35 10.21 1.94 -2.31
N MET A 36 9.22 2.75 -2.69
CA MET A 36 7.93 2.89 -2.02
C MET A 36 6.81 2.12 -2.73
N LEU A 37 7.12 1.45 -3.85
CA LEU A 37 6.20 0.59 -4.59
C LEU A 37 6.40 -0.88 -4.17
N PRO A 38 5.35 -1.72 -4.21
CA PRO A 38 3.97 -1.42 -4.56
C PRO A 38 3.15 -0.82 -3.40
N CYS A 39 1.90 -0.44 -3.64
CA CYS A 39 0.98 -0.06 -2.57
C CYS A 39 0.60 -1.31 -1.77
N ASN A 40 1.06 -1.39 -0.52
CA ASN A 40 0.76 -2.53 0.34
C ASN A 40 -0.69 -2.48 0.83
N VAL A 41 -1.34 -3.64 0.84
CA VAL A 41 -2.64 -3.87 1.46
C VAL A 41 -2.50 -5.03 2.43
N ILE A 42 -3.01 -4.87 3.66
CA ILE A 42 -3.04 -5.94 4.65
C ILE A 42 -4.45 -6.51 4.79
N VAL A 43 -4.52 -7.82 4.97
CA VAL A 43 -5.73 -8.55 5.35
C VAL A 43 -5.40 -9.34 6.60
N ARG A 44 -6.07 -9.05 7.71
CA ARG A 44 -5.80 -9.73 8.98
C ARG A 44 -7.06 -10.10 9.73
N SER A 45 -6.98 -11.16 10.52
CA SER A 45 -8.03 -11.52 11.45
C SER A 45 -8.11 -10.53 12.62
N LEU A 46 -9.33 -10.32 13.09
CA LEU A 46 -9.68 -9.63 14.33
C LEU A 46 -10.32 -10.63 15.30
N PRO A 47 -10.49 -10.25 16.59
CA PRO A 47 -11.31 -10.99 17.52
C PRO A 47 -12.72 -11.22 16.98
N ALA A 48 -13.42 -12.24 17.51
CA ALA A 48 -14.77 -12.61 17.10
C ALA A 48 -14.95 -13.09 15.64
N GLY A 49 -13.86 -13.32 14.90
CA GLY A 49 -13.89 -13.87 13.54
C GLY A 49 -13.99 -12.82 12.44
N ASP A 50 -13.97 -11.53 12.79
CA ASP A 50 -13.96 -10.43 11.83
C ASP A 50 -12.64 -10.36 11.04
N VAL A 51 -12.69 -9.73 9.87
CA VAL A 51 -11.52 -9.50 9.00
C VAL A 51 -11.35 -8.01 8.77
N MET A 52 -10.12 -7.53 8.95
CA MET A 52 -9.75 -6.15 8.66
C MET A 52 -8.93 -6.08 7.38
N VAL A 53 -9.36 -5.21 6.47
CA VAL A 53 -8.62 -4.84 5.27
C VAL A 53 -8.10 -3.41 5.45
N SER A 54 -6.83 -3.17 5.15
CA SER A 54 -6.26 -1.82 5.21
C SER A 54 -5.26 -1.61 4.10
N ALA A 55 -5.40 -0.51 3.37
CA ALA A 55 -4.47 -0.09 2.34
C ALA A 55 -3.50 0.98 2.87
N ILE A 56 -2.28 0.98 2.36
CA ILE A 56 -1.32 2.04 2.63
C ILE A 56 -1.80 3.37 2.05
N ASP A 57 -1.50 4.49 2.71
CA ASP A 57 -1.64 5.81 2.10
C ASP A 57 -0.35 6.14 1.31
N PRO A 58 -0.42 6.19 -0.04
CA PRO A 58 0.76 6.50 -0.85
C PRO A 58 1.28 7.92 -0.63
N VAL A 59 0.44 8.89 -0.27
CA VAL A 59 0.88 10.27 0.01
C VAL A 59 1.73 10.29 1.27
N ALA A 60 1.25 9.63 2.34
CA ALA A 60 2.01 9.50 3.58
C ALA A 60 3.32 8.70 3.37
N SER A 61 3.29 7.67 2.53
CA SER A 61 4.47 6.84 2.23
C SER A 61 5.55 7.60 1.47
N MET A 62 5.14 8.53 0.61
CA MET A 62 6.04 9.32 -0.24
C MET A 62 6.38 10.69 0.38
N GLN A 63 5.93 10.99 1.60
CA GLN A 63 6.12 12.29 2.25
C GLN A 63 7.60 12.72 2.36
N ALA A 64 8.52 11.76 2.46
CA ALA A 64 9.95 12.02 2.58
C ALA A 64 10.60 12.45 1.25
N ILE A 65 9.88 12.32 0.14
CA ILE A 65 10.33 12.75 -1.19
C ILE A 65 9.78 14.16 -1.42
N PRO A 66 10.63 15.22 -1.47
CA PRO A 66 10.19 16.58 -1.70
C PRO A 66 9.89 16.81 -3.19
N ASN A 67 8.76 16.27 -3.67
CA ASN A 67 8.31 16.36 -5.05
C ASN A 67 6.78 16.48 -5.13
N ASP A 68 6.29 17.71 -5.26
CA ASP A 68 4.85 18.02 -5.27
C ASP A 68 4.10 17.35 -6.43
N THR A 69 4.77 17.19 -7.58
CA THR A 69 4.23 16.48 -8.74
C THR A 69 3.98 15.01 -8.40
N LEU A 70 4.93 14.38 -7.69
CA LEU A 70 4.75 13.00 -7.24
C LEU A 70 3.61 12.89 -6.22
N HIS A 71 3.49 13.84 -5.27
CA HIS A 71 2.41 13.84 -4.29
C HIS A 71 1.03 13.97 -4.94
N SER A 72 0.93 14.71 -6.03
CA SER A 72 -0.31 14.81 -6.82
C SER A 72 -0.70 13.46 -7.45
N VAL A 73 0.26 12.74 -8.03
CA VAL A 73 0.03 11.37 -8.56
C VAL A 73 -0.36 10.41 -7.44
N ALA A 74 0.32 10.49 -6.29
CA ALA A 74 0.01 9.68 -5.11
C ALA A 74 -1.42 9.95 -4.59
N GLY A 75 -1.90 11.20 -4.64
CA GLY A 75 -3.27 11.56 -4.28
C GLY A 75 -4.31 10.80 -5.11
N THR A 76 -4.13 10.72 -6.43
CA THR A 76 -5.00 9.94 -7.31
C THR A 76 -4.98 8.45 -6.95
N VAL A 77 -3.81 7.88 -6.69
CA VAL A 77 -3.68 6.47 -6.28
C VAL A 77 -4.38 6.21 -4.94
N ARG A 78 -4.24 7.13 -3.98
CA ARG A 78 -4.92 7.05 -2.67
C ARG A 78 -6.43 6.98 -2.86
N ASP A 79 -6.99 7.82 -3.72
CA ASP A 79 -8.44 7.86 -3.93
C ASP A 79 -8.94 6.56 -4.60
N MET A 80 -8.15 5.96 -5.51
CA MET A 80 -8.44 4.64 -6.08
C MET A 80 -8.41 3.52 -5.01
N LEU A 81 -7.39 3.50 -4.15
CA LEU A 81 -7.27 2.52 -3.07
C LEU A 81 -8.42 2.66 -2.08
N LYS A 82 -8.79 3.89 -1.74
CA LYS A 82 -9.92 4.19 -0.86
C LYS A 82 -11.21 3.61 -1.43
N GLN A 83 -11.51 3.88 -2.71
CA GLN A 83 -12.69 3.32 -3.38
C GLN A 83 -12.70 1.79 -3.35
N ALA A 84 -11.55 1.15 -3.57
CA ALA A 84 -11.44 -0.30 -3.54
C ALA A 84 -11.69 -0.89 -2.14
N VAL A 85 -11.23 -0.22 -1.08
CA VAL A 85 -11.46 -0.65 0.31
C VAL A 85 -12.90 -0.41 0.74
N GLU A 86 -13.51 0.72 0.34
CA GLU A 86 -14.91 1.06 0.67
C GLU A 86 -15.95 0.18 -0.06
N ALA A 87 -15.53 -0.55 -1.10
CA ALA A 87 -16.41 -1.43 -1.88
C ALA A 87 -16.55 -2.85 -1.30
N ILE A 88 -15.91 -3.13 -0.16
CA ILE A 88 -15.91 -4.44 0.53
C ILE A 88 -16.84 -4.36 1.74
#